data_AF-A0A8T3TT23-F1
#
_entry.id   AF-A0A8T3TT23-F1
#
_cell.length_a   1.000
_cell.length_b   1.000
_cell.length_c   1.000
_cell.angle_alpha   90.00
_cell.angle_beta   90.00
_cell.angle_gamma   90.00
#
_symmetry.space_group_name_H-M   'P 1'
#
loop_
_entity.id
_entity.type
_entity.pdbx_description
1 polymer ?
#
loop_
_entity_poly.entity_id
_entity_poly.type
_entity_poly.pdbx_seq_one_letter_code
_entity_poly.pdbx_strand_id
1 'polypeptide(L)'
;MKRYRGRINSTQKDILKWMLKNLVLISKEKILSEGKERFMEDTEFLIPWSPRDSFNIDNKNHMSKISTSLRLLEQRGYIKRHRNTPKGPVAYVAFTNDGIFIAKTWARITESNEEDDYKNFDDIEKGFERQDSDSYDQWNQGDEI
;
A
#
# COMPACT_ATOMS: atom_id res chain seq x y z
N MET A 1 -21.62 10.17 9.16
CA MET A 1 -20.50 10.82 8.44
C MET A 1 -20.52 10.37 6.98
N LYS A 2 -20.58 11.30 6.02
CA LYS A 2 -20.48 10.96 4.58
C LYS A 2 -19.04 10.51 4.30
N ARG A 3 -18.80 9.20 4.14
CA ARG A 3 -17.50 8.69 3.67
C ARG A 3 -17.29 9.28 2.27
N TYR A 4 -16.24 10.09 2.12
CA TYR A 4 -15.92 10.73 0.86
C TYR A 4 -15.57 9.64 -0.17
N ARG A 5 -16.51 9.33 -1.08
CA ARG A 5 -16.34 8.37 -2.20
C ARG A 5 -15.63 9.05 -3.39
N GLY A 6 -14.53 9.74 -3.12
CA GLY A 6 -13.74 10.38 -4.16
C GLY A 6 -13.07 9.34 -5.06
N ARG A 7 -13.00 9.60 -6.36
CA ARG A 7 -12.24 8.77 -7.30
C ARG A 7 -10.77 8.71 -6.86
N ILE A 8 -10.12 7.55 -7.01
CA ILE A 8 -8.66 7.45 -6.77
C ILE A 8 -7.95 8.39 -7.74
N ASN A 9 -7.31 9.41 -7.21
CA ASN A 9 -6.62 10.43 -8.00
C ASN A 9 -5.21 9.98 -8.40
N SER A 10 -4.58 10.68 -9.36
CA SER A 10 -3.25 10.33 -9.86
C SER A 10 -2.19 10.23 -8.76
N THR A 11 -2.19 11.16 -7.80
CA THR A 11 -1.25 11.12 -6.67
C THR A 11 -1.42 9.88 -5.79
N GLN A 12 -2.66 9.42 -5.58
CA GLN A 12 -2.92 8.19 -4.84
C GLN A 12 -2.45 6.97 -5.63
N LYS A 13 -2.67 6.93 -6.95
CA LYS A 13 -2.14 5.89 -7.83
C LYS A 13 -0.61 5.82 -7.78
N ASP A 14 0.06 6.98 -7.78
CA ASP A 14 1.52 7.06 -7.68
C ASP A 14 2.01 6.48 -6.34
N ILE A 15 1.33 6.80 -5.24
CA ILE A 15 1.66 6.23 -3.93
C ILE A 15 1.43 4.72 -3.90
N LEU A 16 0.36 4.20 -4.50
CA LEU A 16 0.11 2.75 -4.59
C LEU A 16 1.21 2.02 -5.39
N LYS A 17 1.65 2.60 -6.52
CA LYS A 17 2.79 2.10 -7.30
C LYS A 17 4.08 2.11 -6.48
N TRP A 18 4.32 3.17 -5.72
CA TRP A 18 5.46 3.27 -4.80
C TRP A 18 5.38 2.20 -3.70
N MET A 19 4.21 1.95 -3.12
CA MET A 19 4.01 0.89 -2.13
C MET A 19 4.37 -0.48 -2.71
N LEU A 20 3.85 -0.80 -3.90
CA LEU A 20 4.16 -2.05 -4.59
C LEU A 20 5.66 -2.22 -4.85
N LYS A 21 6.33 -1.17 -5.33
CA LYS A 21 7.79 -1.20 -5.57
C LYS A 21 8.56 -1.56 -4.30
N ASN A 22 8.21 -0.96 -3.16
CA ASN A 22 8.86 -1.26 -1.90
C ASN A 22 8.54 -2.67 -1.40
N LEU A 23 7.33 -3.17 -1.60
CA LEU A 23 6.98 -4.56 -1.27
C LEU A 23 7.81 -5.58 -2.05
N VAL A 24 8.07 -5.33 -3.34
CA VAL A 24 8.93 -6.18 -4.16
C VAL A 24 10.39 -6.13 -3.71
N LEU A 25 10.88 -4.97 -3.25
CA LEU A 25 12.24 -4.86 -2.70
C LEU A 25 12.35 -5.65 -1.39
N ILE A 26 11.41 -5.46 -0.48
CA ILE A 26 11.34 -6.16 0.81
C ILE A 26 11.27 -7.68 0.60
N SER A 27 10.45 -8.16 -0.35
CA SER A 27 10.34 -9.59 -0.62
C SER A 27 11.64 -10.19 -1.18
N LYS A 28 12.34 -9.47 -2.06
CA LYS A 28 13.66 -9.88 -2.58
C LYS A 28 14.72 -9.94 -1.48
N GLU A 29 14.76 -8.95 -0.59
CA GLU A 29 15.68 -8.94 0.56
C GLU A 29 15.42 -10.11 1.52
N LYS A 30 14.15 -10.46 1.76
CA LYS A 30 13.78 -11.65 2.54
C LYS A 30 14.26 -12.96 1.91
N ILE A 31 14.07 -13.11 0.59
CA ILE A 31 14.52 -14.32 -0.14
C ILE A 31 16.04 -14.47 -0.06
N LEU A 32 16.78 -13.36 -0.21
CA LEU A 32 18.25 -13.37 -0.21
C LEU A 32 18.88 -13.57 1.17
N SER A 33 18.12 -13.43 2.26
CA SER A 33 18.64 -13.50 3.64
C SER A 33 18.52 -14.87 4.31
N GLU A 34 18.04 -15.91 3.62
CA GLU A 34 17.93 -17.30 4.12
C GLU A 34 17.39 -17.42 5.57
N GLY A 35 16.44 -16.56 5.96
CA GLY A 35 15.89 -16.57 7.32
C GLY A 35 16.86 -16.19 8.45
N LYS A 36 18.04 -15.62 8.14
CA LYS A 36 18.90 -14.98 9.15
C LYS A 36 18.37 -13.58 9.43
N GLU A 37 17.33 -13.56 10.24
CA GLU A 37 16.56 -12.39 10.60
C GLU A 37 17.39 -11.37 11.40
N ARG A 38 17.99 -10.42 10.68
CA ARG A 38 18.06 -9.03 11.15
C ARG A 38 16.79 -8.23 10.79
N PHE A 39 15.81 -8.90 10.19
CA PHE A 39 14.58 -8.32 9.69
C PHE A 39 13.38 -9.09 10.23
N MET A 40 13.29 -9.13 11.56
CA MET A 40 12.07 -8.85 12.31
C MET A 40 10.80 -9.57 11.80
N GLU A 41 10.59 -10.79 12.32
CA GLU A 41 9.29 -11.48 12.47
C GLU A 41 8.14 -10.45 12.63
N ASP A 42 7.25 -10.38 11.64
CA ASP A 42 5.99 -9.60 11.66
C ASP A 42 6.06 -8.09 12.02
N THR A 43 7.23 -7.46 11.95
CA THR A 43 7.42 -6.10 12.47
C THR A 43 7.64 -5.07 11.37
N GLU A 44 6.62 -4.20 11.20
CA GLU A 44 6.63 -2.89 10.54
C GLU A 44 7.93 -2.52 9.79
N PHE A 45 8.08 -2.97 8.53
CA PHE A 45 9.19 -2.52 7.68
C PHE A 45 9.15 -1.00 7.54
N LEU A 46 10.13 -0.31 8.13
CA LEU A 46 10.24 1.14 8.10
C LEU A 46 10.90 1.58 6.80
N ILE A 47 10.08 2.06 5.88
CA ILE A 47 10.54 2.56 4.59
C ILE A 47 10.89 4.03 4.74
N PRO A 48 12.13 4.46 4.46
CA PRO A 48 12.49 5.87 4.47
C PRO A 48 11.57 6.69 3.59
N TRP A 49 11.03 7.78 4.15
CA TRP A 49 10.04 8.61 3.47
C TRP A 49 10.60 9.99 3.14
N SER A 50 10.65 10.26 1.85
CA SER A 50 10.93 11.59 1.30
C SER A 50 10.11 11.73 0.02
N PRO A 51 9.08 12.61 -0.04
CA PRO A 51 8.29 12.79 -1.25
C PRO A 51 9.15 13.21 -2.45
N ARG A 52 10.23 13.93 -2.20
CA ARG A 52 11.18 14.35 -3.25
C ARG A 52 11.89 13.15 -3.85
N ASP A 53 12.48 12.32 -3.00
CA ASP A 53 13.29 11.18 -3.45
C ASP A 53 12.41 10.02 -3.95
N SER A 54 11.23 9.85 -3.35
CA SER A 54 10.30 8.74 -3.65
C SER A 54 9.57 8.93 -4.99
N PHE A 55 9.34 10.18 -5.41
CA PHE A 55 8.54 10.50 -6.60
C PHE A 55 9.27 11.40 -7.61
N ASN A 56 10.51 11.81 -7.33
CA ASN A 56 11.29 12.74 -8.14
C ASN A 56 10.54 14.07 -8.41
N ILE A 57 10.03 14.69 -7.34
CA ILE A 57 9.19 15.90 -7.42
C ILE A 57 9.89 17.08 -6.75
N ASP A 58 10.12 18.13 -7.53
CA ASP A 58 10.67 19.41 -7.04
C ASP A 58 9.58 20.49 -6.81
N ASN A 59 8.34 20.25 -7.25
CA ASN A 59 7.25 21.23 -7.12
C ASN A 59 6.55 21.16 -5.74
N LYS A 60 6.57 22.27 -4.99
CA LYS A 60 5.92 22.41 -3.67
C LYS A 60 4.43 22.04 -3.68
N ASN A 61 3.69 22.37 -4.73
CA ASN A 61 2.25 22.05 -4.83
C ASN A 61 2.01 20.54 -4.92
N HIS A 62 2.88 19.81 -5.62
CA HIS A 62 2.80 18.36 -5.74
C HIS A 62 3.20 17.67 -4.43
N MET A 63 4.21 18.19 -3.72
CA MET A 63 4.59 17.69 -2.39
C MET A 63 3.42 17.80 -1.38
N SER A 64 2.66 18.90 -1.44
CA SER A 64 1.48 19.09 -0.59
C SER A 64 0.36 18.07 -0.89
N LYS A 65 0.11 17.79 -2.19
CA LYS A 65 -0.85 16.76 -2.62
C LYS A 65 -0.42 15.37 -2.14
N ILE A 66 0.86 15.02 -2.28
CA ILE A 66 1.39 13.74 -1.79
C ILE A 66 1.24 13.62 -0.28
N SER A 67 1.59 14.65 0.46
CA SER A 67 1.47 14.64 1.92
C SER A 67 0.02 14.49 2.39
N THR A 68 -0.92 15.11 1.67
CA THR A 68 -2.36 15.00 1.94
C THR A 68 -2.87 13.60 1.62
N SER A 69 -2.50 13.04 0.46
CA SER A 69 -2.85 11.67 0.09
C SER A 69 -2.28 10.64 1.05
N LEU A 70 -1.01 10.80 1.47
CA LEU A 70 -0.38 9.94 2.46
C LEU A 70 -1.15 9.96 3.80
N ARG A 71 -1.58 11.14 4.26
CA ARG A 71 -2.42 11.26 5.46
C ARG A 71 -3.76 10.52 5.28
N LEU A 72 -4.36 10.56 4.10
CA LEU A 72 -5.61 9.84 3.83
C LEU A 72 -5.41 8.32 3.90
N LEU A 73 -4.31 7.80 3.33
CA LEU A 73 -3.98 6.37 3.40
C LEU A 73 -3.75 5.92 4.85
N GLU A 74 -3.11 6.75 5.68
CA GLU A 74 -2.96 6.46 7.12
C GLU A 74 -4.33 6.45 7.82
N GLN A 75 -5.20 7.42 7.53
CA GLN A 75 -6.56 7.46 8.10
C GLN A 75 -7.42 6.26 7.71
N ARG A 76 -7.16 5.68 6.54
CA ARG A 76 -7.79 4.43 6.06
C ARG A 76 -7.14 3.17 6.64
N GLY A 77 -6.07 3.31 7.42
CA GLY A 77 -5.41 2.18 8.06
C GLY A 77 -4.45 1.41 7.16
N TYR A 78 -4.13 1.90 5.96
CA TYR A 78 -3.24 1.20 5.01
C TYR A 78 -1.75 1.39 5.35
N ILE A 79 -1.42 2.49 6.01
CA ILE A 79 -0.03 2.81 6.38
C ILE A 79 0.03 3.39 7.78
N LYS A 80 1.22 3.35 8.37
CA LYS A 80 1.59 4.08 9.58
C LYS A 80 2.72 5.04 9.28
N ARG A 81 2.57 6.32 9.67
CA ARG A 81 3.63 7.32 9.48
C ARG A 81 4.43 7.47 10.77
N HIS A 82 5.75 7.34 10.65
CA HIS A 82 6.67 7.49 11.76
C HIS A 82 7.45 8.79 11.61
N ARG A 83 7.59 9.51 12.72
CA ARG A 83 8.31 10.79 12.79
C ARG A 83 9.43 10.66 13.81
N ASN A 84 10.57 11.26 13.52
CA ASN A 84 11.68 11.31 14.48
C ASN A 84 11.35 12.18 15.70
N THR A 85 10.43 13.15 15.53
CA THR A 85 9.93 13.98 16.62
C THR A 85 8.41 14.15 16.51
N PRO A 86 7.67 14.36 17.62
CA PRO A 86 6.20 14.44 17.60
C PRO A 86 5.64 15.52 16.64
N LYS A 87 6.39 16.62 16.44
CA LYS A 87 6.01 17.73 15.55
C LYS A 87 6.83 17.78 14.26
N GLY A 88 7.72 16.81 14.02
CA GLY A 88 8.61 16.77 12.87
C GLY A 88 7.96 16.26 11.59
N PRO A 89 8.69 16.30 10.45
CA PRO A 89 8.26 15.66 9.22
C PRO A 89 8.17 14.14 9.40
N VAL A 90 7.40 13.50 8.52
CA VAL A 90 7.37 12.03 8.42
C VAL A 90 8.74 11.59 7.91
N ALA A 91 9.39 10.72 8.67
CA ALA A 91 10.71 10.18 8.36
C ALA A 91 10.61 8.77 7.76
N TYR A 92 9.63 7.99 8.20
CA TYR A 92 9.41 6.63 7.71
C TYR A 92 7.92 6.33 7.53
N VAL A 93 7.63 5.36 6.68
CA VAL A 93 6.30 4.79 6.49
C VAL A 93 6.40 3.27 6.62
N ALA A 94 5.50 2.69 7.41
CA ALA A 94 5.27 1.26 7.44
C ALA A 94 3.94 0.92 6.77
N PHE A 95 3.87 -0.24 6.12
CA PHE A 95 2.63 -0.75 5.54
C PHE A 95 1.93 -1.67 6.53
N THR A 96 0.61 -1.51 6.64
CA THR A 96 -0.23 -2.47 7.37
C THR A 96 -0.62 -3.62 6.45
N ASN A 97 -1.22 -4.68 6.99
CA ASN A 97 -1.77 -5.77 6.19
C ASN A 97 -2.77 -5.26 5.15
N ASP A 98 -3.66 -4.32 5.53
CA ASP A 98 -4.62 -3.69 4.62
C ASP A 98 -3.92 -2.88 3.53
N GLY A 99 -2.81 -2.21 3.83
CA GLY A 99 -2.04 -1.48 2.83
C GLY A 99 -1.31 -2.39 1.85
N ILE A 100 -0.75 -3.50 2.34
CA ILE A 100 -0.16 -4.55 1.49
C ILE A 100 -1.23 -5.10 0.55
N PHE A 101 -2.40 -5.38 1.12
CA PHE A 101 -3.56 -5.88 0.40
C PHE A 101 -3.96 -4.92 -0.73
N ILE A 102 -4.27 -3.66 -0.42
CA ILE A 102 -4.70 -2.66 -1.41
C ILE A 102 -3.63 -2.43 -2.49
N ALA A 103 -2.35 -2.41 -2.13
CA ALA A 103 -1.27 -2.22 -3.10
C ALA A 103 -1.18 -3.39 -4.11
N LYS A 104 -1.34 -4.64 -3.65
CA LYS A 104 -1.35 -5.83 -4.51
C LYS A 104 -2.59 -5.87 -5.40
N THR A 105 -3.76 -5.54 -4.86
CA THR A 105 -5.02 -5.53 -5.61
C THR A 105 -5.00 -4.44 -6.67
N TRP A 106 -4.48 -3.25 -6.34
CA TRP A 106 -4.27 -2.18 -7.32
C TRP A 106 -3.33 -2.61 -8.46
N ALA A 107 -2.25 -3.33 -8.14
CA ALA A 107 -1.33 -3.87 -9.15
C ALA A 107 -2.06 -4.77 -10.16
N ARG A 108 -2.86 -5.73 -9.66
CA ARG A 108 -3.65 -6.64 -10.50
C ARG A 108 -4.64 -5.90 -11.39
N ILE A 109 -5.36 -4.92 -10.84
CA ILE A 109 -6.33 -4.09 -11.59
C ILE A 109 -5.63 -3.34 -12.72
N THR A 110 -4.45 -2.77 -12.46
CA THR A 110 -3.65 -2.09 -13.50
C THR A 110 -3.14 -3.09 -14.54
N GLU A 111 -2.74 -4.30 -14.15
CA GLU A 111 -2.29 -5.36 -15.09
C GLU A 111 -3.43 -5.92 -15.96
N SER A 112 -4.66 -6.03 -15.41
CA SER A 112 -5.85 -6.45 -16.15
C SER A 112 -6.51 -5.35 -16.98
N ASN A 113 -6.01 -4.10 -16.90
CA ASN A 113 -6.62 -2.91 -17.51
C ASN A 113 -8.06 -2.61 -17.04
N GLU A 114 -8.41 -2.99 -15.81
CA GLU A 114 -9.75 -2.81 -15.22
C GLU A 114 -9.86 -1.53 -14.36
N GLU A 115 -8.93 -0.57 -14.51
CA GLU A 115 -8.89 0.64 -13.66
C GLU A 115 -10.18 1.48 -13.70
N ASP A 116 -10.99 1.36 -14.75
CA ASP A 116 -12.26 2.09 -14.88
C ASP A 116 -13.41 1.48 -14.06
N ASP A 117 -13.30 0.21 -13.68
CA ASP A 117 -14.28 -0.51 -12.86
C ASP A 117 -14.05 -0.27 -11.35
N TYR A 118 -12.83 0.08 -10.96
CA TYR A 118 -12.42 0.35 -9.58
C TYR A 118 -12.19 1.85 -9.35
N LYS A 119 -13.29 2.59 -9.16
CA LYS A 119 -13.26 4.05 -9.14
C LYS A 119 -12.74 4.61 -7.83
N ASN A 120 -13.01 3.96 -6.70
CA ASN A 120 -12.63 4.44 -5.38
C ASN A 120 -12.02 3.31 -4.53
N PHE A 121 -11.36 3.67 -3.42
CA PHE A 121 -10.75 2.69 -2.52
C PHE A 121 -11.77 1.72 -1.92
N ASP A 122 -13.01 2.13 -1.67
CA ASP A 122 -14.05 1.23 -1.17
C ASP A 122 -14.45 0.19 -2.23
N ASP A 123 -14.30 0.49 -3.53
CA ASP A 123 -14.52 -0.48 -4.61
C ASP A 123 -13.41 -1.54 -4.62
N ILE A 124 -12.16 -1.15 -4.29
CA ILE A 124 -11.03 -2.09 -4.15
C ILE A 124 -11.23 -2.97 -2.92
N GLU A 125 -11.62 -2.37 -1.78
CA GLU A 125 -11.95 -3.10 -0.56
C GLU A 125 -13.10 -4.11 -0.77
N LYS A 126 -14.13 -3.75 -1.54
CA LYS A 126 -15.29 -4.62 -1.80
C LYS A 126 -15.12 -5.62 -2.93
N GLY A 127 -14.35 -5.27 -3.96
CA GLY A 127 -13.96 -6.22 -5.01
C GLY A 127 -13.25 -7.44 -4.42
N PHE A 128 -12.57 -7.23 -3.29
CA PHE A 128 -11.95 -8.28 -2.50
C PHE A 128 -12.92 -9.13 -1.68
N GLU A 129 -13.89 -8.53 -0.99
CA GLU A 129 -14.91 -9.29 -0.24
C GLU A 129 -15.68 -10.27 -1.14
N ARG A 130 -15.80 -9.95 -2.45
CA ARG A 130 -16.37 -10.85 -3.47
C ARG A 130 -15.42 -11.95 -3.95
N GLN A 131 -14.12 -11.80 -3.74
CA GLN A 131 -13.12 -12.81 -4.09
C GLN A 131 -12.83 -13.75 -2.91
N ASP A 132 -12.88 -13.28 -1.66
CA ASP A 132 -12.76 -14.16 -0.49
C ASP A 132 -13.91 -15.19 -0.41
N SER A 133 -15.09 -14.90 -0.98
CA SER A 133 -16.18 -15.87 -1.09
C SER A 133 -15.93 -16.98 -2.12
N ASP A 134 -15.12 -16.72 -3.15
CA ASP A 134 -14.85 -17.66 -4.24
C ASP A 134 -13.47 -18.34 -4.11
N SER A 135 -12.55 -17.77 -3.32
CA SER A 135 -11.13 -18.18 -3.28
C SER A 135 -10.76 -19.04 -2.08
N TYR A 136 -11.57 -19.09 -1.01
CA TYR A 136 -11.27 -19.95 0.15
C TYR A 136 -11.42 -21.44 -0.18
N ASP A 137 -12.29 -21.78 -1.13
CA ASP A 137 -12.47 -23.16 -1.62
C ASP A 137 -11.35 -23.62 -2.57
N GLN A 138 -10.65 -22.70 -3.24
CA GLN A 138 -9.63 -23.06 -4.23
C GLN A 138 -8.22 -23.23 -3.65
N TRP A 139 -7.94 -22.70 -2.45
CA TRP A 139 -6.65 -22.87 -1.77
C TRP A 139 -6.63 -24.01 -0.74
N ASN A 140 -7.80 -24.51 -0.31
CA ASN A 140 -7.89 -25.62 0.66
C ASN A 140 -8.16 -27.00 0.02
N GLN A 141 -8.29 -27.09 -1.31
CA GLN A 141 -8.45 -28.39 -2.01
C GLN A 141 -7.14 -29.18 -2.19
N GLY A 142 -6.04 -28.74 -1.59
CA GLY A 142 -4.72 -29.37 -1.72
C GLY A 142 -4.37 -30.42 -0.67
N ASP A 143 -5.10 -30.52 0.44
CA ASP A 143 -4.74 -31.38 1.59
C ASP A 143 -5.95 -32.18 2.13
N GLU A 144 -6.60 -32.95 1.26
CA GLU A 144 -7.37 -34.13 1.69
C GLU A 144 -6.87 -35.36 0.91
N ILE A 145 -6.00 -36.14 1.55
CA ILE A 145 -5.69 -37.54 1.22
C ILE A 145 -6.47 -38.43 2.19
#